data_AF-A0AAW7KHD9-F1
#
_entry.id   AF-A0AAW7KHD9-F1
#
_cell.length_a   1.000
_cell.length_b   1.000
_cell.length_c   1.000
_cell.angle_alpha   90.00
_cell.angle_beta   90.00
_cell.angle_gamma   90.00
#
_symmetry.space_group_name_H-M   'P 1'
#
loop_
_entity.id
_entity.type
_entity.pdbx_description
1 polymer ?
#
loop_
_entity_poly.entity_id
_entity_poly.type
_entity_poly.pdbx_seq_one_letter_code
_entity_poly.pdbx_strand_id
1 'polypeptide(L)'
;MAYLKQSRKKQQGVVLITALIMVIAVTGIAVTLMSSSSIDIKITNAAQEREVAENELIGEVQRMISDEANQGANNQFFLTPDEVTAIADGDDKGMVIANHADMQSKMTNLNKGALDLECPRRFNFTAGISCNMLQVATTIEYGSKSKHELTIVTGIAQEMASVSKGI
;
A
#
# COMPACT_ATOMS: atom_id res chain seq x y z
N MET A 1 -71.30 22.59 0.82
CA MET A 1 -70.98 22.57 -0.61
C MET A 1 -70.53 21.17 -0.97
N ALA A 2 -71.25 20.55 -1.92
CA ALA A 2 -71.01 19.29 -2.63
C ALA A 2 -70.25 18.16 -1.89
N TYR A 3 -70.98 17.37 -1.10
CA TYR A 3 -70.60 15.99 -0.82
C TYR A 3 -70.74 15.18 -2.12
N LEU A 4 -69.61 14.90 -2.78
CA LEU A 4 -69.56 13.92 -3.86
C LEU A 4 -69.79 12.53 -3.25
N LYS A 5 -71.04 12.06 -3.30
CA LYS A 5 -71.41 10.67 -3.02
C LYS A 5 -70.88 9.79 -4.16
N GLN A 6 -69.58 9.51 -4.13
CA GLN A 6 -68.93 8.71 -5.15
C GLN A 6 -69.33 7.25 -5.03
N SER A 7 -69.82 6.67 -6.12
CA SER A 7 -70.16 5.25 -6.24
C SER A 7 -68.94 4.38 -5.88
N ARG A 8 -68.95 3.77 -4.68
CA ARG A 8 -67.83 3.00 -4.11
C ARG A 8 -67.30 1.90 -5.05
N LYS A 9 -68.12 1.35 -5.95
CA LYS A 9 -67.70 0.30 -6.89
C LYS A 9 -66.88 0.79 -8.08
N LYS A 10 -66.97 2.07 -8.48
CA LYS A 10 -66.19 2.61 -9.61
C LYS A 10 -64.81 3.14 -9.21
N GLN A 11 -64.59 3.47 -7.93
CA GLN A 11 -63.29 3.94 -7.42
C GLN A 11 -62.37 2.84 -6.89
N GLN A 12 -62.88 1.63 -6.61
CA GLN A 12 -62.08 0.51 -6.10
C GLN A 12 -60.94 0.09 -7.03
N GLY A 13 -61.14 0.12 -8.36
CA GLY A 13 -60.10 -0.26 -9.32
C GLY A 13 -58.91 0.71 -9.37
N VAL A 14 -59.18 2.02 -9.29
CA VAL A 14 -58.12 3.06 -9.34
C VAL A 14 -57.27 3.05 -8.07
N VAL A 15 -57.89 2.82 -6.90
CA VAL A 15 -57.17 2.70 -5.63
C VAL A 15 -56.24 1.48 -5.64
N LEU A 16 -56.66 0.37 -6.24
CA LEU A 16 -55.82 -0.84 -6.31
C LEU A 16 -54.59 -0.63 -7.20
N ILE A 17 -54.76 0.02 -8.35
CA ILE A 17 -53.66 0.31 -9.29
C ILE A 17 -52.68 1.30 -8.66
N THR A 18 -53.17 2.35 -8.01
CA THR A 18 -52.31 3.34 -7.35
C THR A 18 -51.54 2.74 -6.17
N ALA A 19 -52.18 1.87 -5.37
CA ALA A 19 -51.49 1.11 -4.33
C ALA A 19 -50.41 0.19 -4.91
N LEU A 20 -50.69 -0.50 -6.02
CA LEU A 20 -49.71 -1.36 -6.69
C LEU A 20 -48.49 -0.57 -7.16
N ILE A 21 -48.71 0.60 -7.79
CA ILE A 21 -47.61 1.47 -8.27
C ILE A 21 -46.76 1.95 -7.08
N MET A 22 -47.39 2.35 -5.98
CA MET A 22 -46.67 2.77 -4.77
C MET A 22 -45.83 1.62 -4.18
N VAL A 23 -46.36 0.41 -4.11
CA VAL A 23 -45.62 -0.76 -3.60
C VAL A 23 -44.41 -1.07 -4.48
N ILE A 24 -44.57 -1.06 -5.81
CA ILE A 24 -43.45 -1.29 -6.74
C ILE A 24 -42.40 -0.19 -6.62
N ALA A 25 -42.81 1.08 -6.49
CA ALA A 25 -41.88 2.18 -6.32
C ALA A 25 -41.08 2.08 -5.00
N VAL A 26 -41.76 1.81 -3.88
CA VAL A 26 -41.12 1.69 -2.55
C VAL A 26 -40.18 0.49 -2.49
N THR A 27 -40.58 -0.67 -3.03
CA THR A 27 -39.72 -1.85 -3.09
C THR A 27 -38.49 -1.62 -3.98
N GLY A 28 -38.65 -0.93 -5.11
CA GLY A 28 -37.53 -0.52 -5.97
C GLY A 28 -36.49 0.33 -5.23
N ILE A 29 -36.94 1.35 -4.49
CA ILE A 29 -36.07 2.21 -3.68
C ILE A 29 -35.41 1.41 -2.55
N ALA A 30 -36.13 0.51 -1.90
CA ALA A 30 -35.57 -0.31 -0.82
C ALA A 30 -34.44 -1.20 -1.32
N VAL A 31 -34.62 -1.87 -2.47
CA VAL A 31 -33.59 -2.73 -3.06
C VAL A 31 -32.37 -1.94 -3.50
N THR A 32 -32.56 -0.75 -4.12
CA THR A 32 -31.41 0.09 -4.52
C THR A 32 -30.63 0.59 -3.32
N LEU A 33 -31.31 1.01 -2.24
CA LEU A 33 -30.65 1.44 -1.00
C LEU A 33 -29.87 0.31 -0.32
N MET A 34 -30.45 -0.89 -0.22
CA MET A 34 -29.77 -2.07 0.33
C MET A 34 -28.57 -2.49 -0.53
N SER A 35 -28.70 -2.41 -1.85
CA SER A 35 -27.63 -2.70 -2.79
C SER A 35 -26.46 -1.71 -2.63
N SER A 36 -26.75 -0.41 -2.59
CA SER A 36 -25.73 0.63 -2.37
C SER A 36 -24.98 0.41 -1.06
N SER A 37 -25.72 0.18 0.03
CA SER A 37 -25.14 -0.04 1.37
C SER A 37 -24.20 -1.24 1.39
N SER A 38 -24.55 -2.32 0.69
CA SER A 38 -23.72 -3.53 0.59
C SER A 38 -22.41 -3.28 -0.17
N ILE A 39 -22.44 -2.41 -1.18
CA ILE A 39 -21.25 -1.99 -1.92
C ILE A 39 -20.38 -1.11 -1.02
N ASP A 40 -20.96 -0.15 -0.34
CA ASP A 40 -20.25 0.78 0.54
C ASP A 40 -19.51 0.04 1.66
N ILE A 41 -20.14 -0.97 2.28
CA ILE A 41 -19.51 -1.84 3.30
C ILE A 41 -18.30 -2.59 2.74
N LYS A 42 -18.40 -3.14 1.52
CA LYS A 42 -17.26 -3.85 0.90
C LYS A 42 -16.12 -2.90 0.59
N ILE A 43 -16.43 -1.66 0.16
CA ILE A 43 -15.43 -0.62 -0.07
C ILE A 43 -14.76 -0.23 1.24
N THR A 44 -15.52 -0.02 2.32
CA THR A 44 -14.93 0.31 3.63
C THR A 44 -14.11 -0.83 4.21
N ASN A 45 -14.51 -2.09 4.02
CA ASN A 45 -13.69 -3.24 4.43
C ASN A 45 -12.40 -3.34 3.61
N ALA A 46 -12.48 -3.18 2.29
CA ALA A 46 -11.28 -3.17 1.45
C ALA A 46 -10.32 -2.02 1.79
N ALA A 47 -10.87 -0.86 2.17
CA ALA A 47 -10.07 0.27 2.65
C ALA A 47 -9.39 -0.03 4.00
N GLN A 48 -10.12 -0.64 4.94
CA GLN A 48 -9.55 -1.06 6.23
C GLN A 48 -8.47 -2.13 6.05
N GLU A 49 -8.69 -3.14 5.22
CA GLU A 49 -7.69 -4.18 4.92
C GLU A 49 -6.41 -3.57 4.34
N ARG A 50 -6.54 -2.57 3.45
CA ARG A 50 -5.39 -1.84 2.91
C ARG A 50 -4.67 -1.02 3.98
N GLU A 51 -5.41 -0.32 4.85
CA GLU A 51 -4.81 0.50 5.91
C GLU A 51 -4.04 -0.35 6.92
N VAL A 52 -4.57 -1.53 7.28
CA VAL A 52 -3.87 -2.49 8.13
C VAL A 52 -2.59 -2.97 7.44
N ALA A 53 -2.67 -3.38 6.17
CA ALA A 53 -1.50 -3.82 5.41
C ALA A 53 -0.45 -2.71 5.27
N GLU A 54 -0.85 -1.45 5.09
CA GLU A 54 0.05 -0.30 5.03
C GLU A 54 0.76 -0.05 6.36
N ASN A 55 0.04 -0.15 7.48
CA ASN A 55 0.63 -0.02 8.82
C ASN A 55 1.62 -1.16 9.13
N GLU A 56 1.26 -2.40 8.77
CA GLU A 56 2.16 -3.55 8.90
C GLU A 56 3.43 -3.36 8.05
N LEU A 57 3.26 -2.91 6.81
CA LEU A 57 4.37 -2.69 5.87
C LEU A 57 5.31 -1.58 6.34
N ILE A 58 4.79 -0.47 6.87
CA ILE A 58 5.61 0.59 7.46
C ILE A 58 6.37 0.07 8.68
N GLY A 59 5.70 -0.75 9.52
CA GLY A 59 6.34 -1.42 10.65
C GLY A 59 7.49 -2.32 10.20
N GLU A 60 7.30 -3.09 9.13
CA GLU A 60 8.34 -3.97 8.58
C GLU A 60 9.51 -3.17 8.00
N VAL A 61 9.25 -2.06 7.29
CA VAL A 61 10.31 -1.18 6.79
C VAL A 61 11.17 -0.66 7.96
N GLN A 62 10.55 -0.20 9.05
CA GLN A 62 11.30 0.27 10.22
C GLN A 62 12.05 -0.86 10.91
N ARG A 63 11.43 -2.04 11.03
CA ARG A 63 12.04 -3.23 11.62
C ARG A 63 13.28 -3.62 10.84
N MET A 64 13.17 -3.78 9.52
CA MET A 64 14.27 -4.12 8.62
C MET A 64 15.40 -3.08 8.70
N ILE A 65 15.09 -1.78 8.66
CA ILE A 65 16.12 -0.73 8.81
C ILE A 65 16.82 -0.84 10.16
N SER A 66 16.08 -1.09 11.24
CA SER A 66 16.67 -1.24 12.57
C SER A 66 17.53 -2.49 12.70
N ASP A 67 17.13 -3.60 12.06
CA ASP A 67 17.85 -4.87 12.09
C ASP A 67 19.18 -4.73 11.33
N GLU A 68 19.15 -4.12 10.15
CA GLU A 68 20.35 -3.79 9.37
C GLU A 68 21.25 -2.79 10.11
N ALA A 69 20.69 -1.77 10.77
CA ALA A 69 21.46 -0.85 11.59
C ALA A 69 22.14 -1.55 12.79
N ASN A 70 21.47 -2.53 13.41
CA ASN A 70 22.00 -3.30 14.53
C ASN A 70 23.12 -4.27 14.11
N GLN A 71 23.20 -4.65 12.82
CA GLN A 71 24.28 -5.48 12.28
C GLN A 71 25.62 -4.71 12.17
N GLY A 72 25.62 -3.38 12.31
CA GLY A 72 26.82 -2.56 12.32
C GLY A 72 27.65 -2.73 11.05
N ALA A 73 28.90 -3.18 11.18
CA ALA A 73 29.82 -3.34 10.06
C ALA A 73 29.41 -4.42 9.02
N ASN A 74 28.50 -5.33 9.38
CA ASN A 74 27.98 -6.36 8.47
C ASN A 74 26.68 -5.94 7.77
N ASN A 75 26.26 -4.68 7.91
CA ASN A 75 25.04 -4.16 7.31
C ASN A 75 25.10 -4.22 5.77
N GLN A 76 24.03 -4.73 5.17
CA GLN A 76 23.87 -4.87 3.72
C GLN A 76 23.83 -3.51 3.01
N PHE A 77 23.55 -2.43 3.72
CA PHE A 77 23.59 -1.06 3.19
C PHE A 77 25.01 -0.55 2.85
N PHE A 78 26.06 -1.29 3.19
CA PHE A 78 27.41 -0.96 2.75
C PHE A 78 27.82 -1.64 1.44
N LEU A 79 26.96 -2.52 0.90
CA LEU A 79 27.27 -3.25 -0.31
C LEU A 79 27.33 -2.33 -1.53
N THR A 80 28.35 -2.55 -2.36
CA THR A 80 28.53 -1.85 -3.63
C THR A 80 27.50 -2.29 -4.67
N PRO A 81 27.29 -1.52 -5.75
CA PRO A 81 26.35 -1.89 -6.80
C PRO A 81 26.62 -3.26 -7.43
N ASP A 82 27.91 -3.58 -7.62
CA ASP A 82 28.34 -4.84 -8.21
C ASP A 82 28.05 -6.02 -7.28
N GLU A 83 28.25 -5.85 -5.97
CA GLU A 83 27.93 -6.87 -4.97
C GLU A 83 26.43 -7.11 -4.85
N VAL A 84 25.63 -6.04 -4.80
CA VAL A 84 24.16 -6.15 -4.77
C VAL A 84 23.64 -6.86 -6.02
N THR A 85 24.19 -6.53 -7.20
CA THR A 85 23.79 -7.16 -8.47
C THR A 85 24.25 -8.62 -8.55
N ALA A 86 25.45 -8.93 -8.05
CA ALA A 86 25.97 -10.30 -8.01
C ALA A 86 25.15 -11.20 -7.08
N ILE A 87 24.73 -10.68 -5.91
CA ILE A 87 23.95 -11.45 -4.94
C ILE A 87 22.46 -11.53 -5.34
N ALA A 88 21.95 -10.55 -6.09
CA ALA A 88 20.60 -10.60 -6.65
C ALA A 88 20.41 -11.70 -7.71
N ASP A 89 21.47 -12.41 -8.13
CA ASP A 89 21.43 -13.54 -9.08
C ASP A 89 20.63 -13.24 -10.36
N GLY A 90 20.71 -12.00 -10.85
CA GLY A 90 19.98 -11.55 -12.05
C GLY A 90 18.50 -11.21 -11.82
N ASP A 91 18.03 -11.07 -10.58
CA ASP A 91 16.72 -10.47 -10.28
C ASP A 91 16.76 -8.95 -10.54
N ASP A 92 16.10 -8.50 -11.61
CA ASP A 92 15.94 -7.09 -11.96
C ASP A 92 15.27 -6.26 -10.84
N LYS A 93 14.62 -6.92 -9.86
CA LYS A 93 13.97 -6.28 -8.71
C LYS A 93 14.89 -6.12 -7.49
N GLY A 94 16.15 -6.54 -7.57
CA GLY A 94 17.15 -6.36 -6.51
C GLY A 94 17.29 -7.54 -5.54
N MET A 95 18.24 -7.42 -4.63
CA MET A 95 18.63 -8.42 -3.63
C MET A 95 17.62 -8.49 -2.48
N VAL A 96 17.18 -9.68 -2.07
CA VAL A 96 16.31 -9.83 -0.89
C VAL A 96 17.13 -9.63 0.38
N ILE A 97 16.75 -8.65 1.20
CA ILE A 97 17.47 -8.31 2.45
C ILE A 97 16.71 -8.74 3.70
N ALA A 98 15.38 -8.84 3.64
CA ALA A 98 14.55 -9.31 4.74
C ALA A 98 13.31 -10.04 4.22
N ASN A 99 12.88 -11.05 4.97
CA ASN A 99 11.62 -11.76 4.77
C ASN A 99 10.97 -11.97 6.15
N HIS A 100 9.74 -11.48 6.31
CA HIS A 100 9.01 -11.60 7.55
C HIS A 100 7.50 -11.61 7.30
N ALA A 101 6.80 -12.60 7.85
CA ALA A 101 5.35 -12.70 7.79
C ALA A 101 4.77 -12.46 6.38
N ASP A 102 5.33 -13.15 5.37
CA ASP A 102 4.97 -13.05 3.95
C ASP A 102 5.29 -11.70 3.27
N MET A 103 5.95 -10.78 3.99
CA MET A 103 6.51 -9.56 3.42
C MET A 103 7.94 -9.80 2.94
N GLN A 104 8.29 -9.21 1.80
CA GLN A 104 9.64 -9.27 1.24
C GLN A 104 10.20 -7.86 1.06
N SER A 105 11.37 -7.60 1.63
CA SER A 105 12.16 -6.39 1.37
C SER A 105 13.27 -6.70 0.37
N LYS A 106 13.24 -6.04 -0.78
CA LYS A 106 14.25 -6.11 -1.82
C LYS A 106 15.03 -4.80 -1.92
N MET A 107 16.35 -4.89 -1.97
CA MET A 107 17.26 -3.76 -2.07
C MET A 107 17.89 -3.68 -3.45
N THR A 108 17.93 -2.48 -4.00
CA THR A 108 18.67 -2.13 -5.21
C THR A 108 19.61 -0.98 -4.89
N ASN A 109 20.84 -1.07 -5.37
CA ASN A 109 21.78 0.03 -5.27
C ASN A 109 21.58 0.99 -6.46
N LEU A 110 21.45 2.29 -6.18
CA LEU A 110 21.20 3.33 -7.17
C LEU A 110 22.47 4.11 -7.57
N ASN A 111 23.64 3.75 -7.02
CA ASN A 111 24.88 4.42 -7.40
C ASN A 111 25.23 4.13 -8.86
N LYS A 112 25.50 5.19 -9.63
CA LYS A 112 25.94 5.08 -11.01
C LYS A 112 27.47 5.12 -11.08
N GLY A 113 28.09 3.96 -10.95
CA GLY A 113 29.54 3.76 -11.01
C GLY A 113 30.26 3.91 -9.66
N ALA A 114 31.60 3.90 -9.69
CA ALA A 114 32.46 3.97 -8.50
C ALA A 114 32.62 5.38 -7.92
N LEU A 115 31.82 6.36 -8.36
CA LEU A 115 31.90 7.72 -7.84
C LEU A 115 31.18 7.82 -6.51
N ASP A 116 31.90 8.34 -5.53
CA ASP A 116 31.38 8.85 -4.27
C ASP A 116 30.24 9.84 -4.52
N LEU A 117 29.00 9.41 -4.29
CA LEU A 117 27.86 10.31 -4.34
C LEU A 117 27.91 11.22 -3.12
N GLU A 118 27.75 12.52 -3.34
CA GLU A 118 27.62 13.47 -2.24
C GLU A 118 26.34 13.16 -1.45
N CYS A 119 26.48 12.99 -0.13
CA CYS A 119 25.35 12.74 0.74
C CYS A 119 24.33 13.89 0.70
N PRO A 120 23.02 13.59 0.70
CA PRO A 120 22.00 14.61 0.93
C PRO A 120 22.31 15.38 2.22
N ARG A 121 22.36 16.72 2.13
CA ARG A 121 22.85 17.55 3.22
C ARG A 121 21.97 17.44 4.46
N ARG A 122 22.45 16.75 5.50
CA ARG A 122 21.93 16.87 6.88
C ARG A 122 22.73 17.90 7.69
N PHE A 123 24.04 17.97 7.47
CA PHE A 123 24.98 18.97 8.01
C PHE A 123 25.99 19.41 6.93
N ASN A 124 26.94 20.29 7.29
CA ASN A 124 27.94 20.85 6.38
C ASN A 124 28.83 19.76 5.74
N PHE A 125 29.33 20.02 4.53
CA PHE A 125 30.17 19.08 3.78
C PHE A 125 31.38 18.64 4.62
N THR A 126 31.54 17.34 4.80
CA THR A 126 32.72 16.76 5.44
C THR A 126 33.54 16.06 4.37
N ALA A 127 34.75 16.57 4.13
CA ALA A 127 35.64 16.01 3.12
C ALA A 127 35.98 14.55 3.45
N GLY A 128 35.80 13.65 2.48
CA GLY A 128 36.06 12.22 2.64
C GLY A 128 34.87 11.38 3.11
N ILE A 129 33.67 11.97 3.23
CA ILE A 129 32.43 11.21 3.46
C ILE A 129 31.63 11.14 2.16
N SER A 130 31.24 9.92 1.81
CA SER A 130 30.55 9.57 0.58
C SER A 130 29.30 8.77 0.91
N CYS A 131 28.26 8.85 0.08
CA CYS A 131 27.01 8.14 0.33
C CYS A 131 26.81 6.95 -0.61
N ASN A 132 26.34 5.86 -0.01
CA ASN A 132 25.71 4.77 -0.72
C ASN A 132 24.21 5.03 -0.81
N MET A 133 23.70 5.25 -2.02
CA MET A 133 22.28 5.49 -2.28
C MET A 133 21.62 4.16 -2.62
N LEU A 134 20.70 3.76 -1.75
CA LEU A 134 20.00 2.48 -1.84
C LEU A 134 18.50 2.72 -1.92
N GLN A 135 17.82 1.79 -2.56
CA GLN A 135 16.38 1.74 -2.62
C GLN A 135 15.93 0.39 -2.08
N VAL A 136 15.06 0.40 -1.09
CA VAL A 136 14.42 -0.81 -0.57
C VAL A 136 12.95 -0.80 -0.92
N ALA A 137 12.50 -1.77 -1.70
CA ALA A 137 11.10 -2.05 -1.98
C ALA A 137 10.62 -3.15 -1.03
N THR A 138 9.70 -2.82 -0.13
CA THR A 138 9.05 -3.82 0.72
C THR A 138 7.64 -4.06 0.22
N THR A 139 7.28 -5.33 0.04
CA THR A 139 6.02 -5.76 -0.57
C THR A 139 5.23 -6.62 0.40
N ILE A 140 3.91 -6.38 0.49
CA ILE A 140 2.93 -7.24 1.17
C ILE A 140 1.77 -7.55 0.23
N GLU A 141 1.29 -8.79 0.27
CA GLU A 141 0.05 -9.18 -0.39
C GLU A 141 -1.12 -9.09 0.60
N TYR A 142 -2.23 -8.45 0.20
CA TYR A 142 -3.39 -8.21 1.06
C TYR A 142 -4.73 -8.49 0.35
N GLY A 143 -5.77 -8.59 1.17
CA GLY A 143 -7.14 -8.86 0.76
C GLY A 143 -7.46 -10.33 0.49
N SER A 144 -8.74 -10.60 0.24
CA SER A 144 -9.22 -11.98 0.07
C SER A 144 -8.50 -12.75 -1.06
N LYS A 145 -7.71 -13.76 -0.66
CA LYS A 145 -6.83 -14.59 -1.50
C LYS A 145 -5.56 -13.90 -2.05
N SER A 146 -5.01 -12.91 -1.33
CA SER A 146 -3.72 -12.30 -1.69
C SER A 146 -3.70 -11.73 -3.12
N LYS A 147 -4.82 -11.14 -3.55
CA LYS A 147 -4.98 -10.64 -4.92
C LYS A 147 -4.48 -9.21 -5.11
N HIS A 148 -4.22 -8.51 -4.03
CA HIS A 148 -3.74 -7.14 -4.04
C HIS A 148 -2.33 -7.12 -3.48
N GLU A 149 -1.48 -6.29 -4.07
CA GLU A 149 -0.10 -6.10 -3.66
C GLU A 149 0.08 -4.64 -3.29
N LEU A 150 0.69 -4.39 -2.14
CA LEU A 150 1.14 -3.06 -1.72
C LEU A 150 2.65 -3.09 -1.60
N THR A 151 3.31 -2.15 -2.27
CA THR A 151 4.77 -2.02 -2.26
C THR A 151 5.15 -0.61 -1.81
N ILE A 152 5.90 -0.52 -0.71
CA ILE A 152 6.50 0.72 -0.21
C ILE A 152 7.95 0.76 -0.66
N VAL A 153 8.29 1.83 -1.38
CA VAL A 153 9.65 2.09 -1.83
C VAL A 153 10.27 3.14 -0.92
N THR A 154 11.33 2.76 -0.22
CA THR A 154 12.09 3.62 0.69
C THR A 154 13.48 3.87 0.13
N GLY A 155 13.90 5.13 0.07
CA GLY A 155 15.28 5.51 -0.25
C GLY A 155 16.12 5.61 1.02
N ILE A 156 17.28 4.97 1.03
CA ILE A 156 18.24 4.98 2.13
C ILE A 156 19.54 5.61 1.62
N ALA A 157 20.04 6.62 2.33
CA ALA A 157 21.35 7.21 2.07
C ALA A 157 22.27 6.85 3.23
N GLN A 158 23.22 5.95 2.99
CA GLN A 158 24.16 5.46 3.99
C GLN A 158 25.51 6.18 3.85
N GLU A 159 25.94 6.87 4.90
CA GLU A 159 27.26 7.53 4.94
C GLU A 159 28.39 6.50 5.08
N MET A 160 29.48 6.72 4.33
CA MET A 160 30.67 5.88 4.29
C MET A 160 31.93 6.76 4.32
N ALA A 161 32.96 6.37 5.07
CA ALA A 161 34.25 7.09 5.11
C ALA A 161 35.23 6.64 4.01
N SER A 162 34.93 5.56 3.29
CA SER A 162 35.70 5.07 2.15
C SER A 162 34.84 4.13 1.32
N VAL A 163 35.14 3.99 0.02
CA VAL A 163 34.42 3.25 -1.04
C VAL A 163 34.14 1.76 -0.76
N SER A 164 34.44 1.25 0.44
CA SER A 164 34.36 -0.19 0.73
C SER A 164 34.28 -0.59 2.22
N LYS A 165 34.02 0.34 3.16
CA LYS A 165 33.71 -0.06 4.55
C LYS A 165 33.03 1.06 5.33
N GLY A 166 31.96 0.69 6.04
CA GLY A 166 31.28 1.55 7.00
C GLY A 166 32.22 2.08 8.08
N ILE A 167 31.83 3.20 8.69
CA ILE A 167 32.52 3.79 9.84
C ILE A 167 32.31 2.96 11.12
#